data_AF-A0A7L2JJ48-F1
#
_entry.id   AF-A0A7L2JJ48-F1
#
_cell.length_a   1.000
_cell.length_b   1.000
_cell.length_c   1.000
_cell.angle_alpha   90.00
_cell.angle_beta   90.00
_cell.angle_gamma   90.00
#
_symmetry.space_group_name_H-M   'P 1'
#
loop_
_entity.id
_entity.type
_entity.pdbx_description
1 polymer ?
#
loop_
_entity_poly.entity_id
_entity_poly.type
_entity_poly.pdbx_seq_one_letter_code
_entity_poly.pdbx_strand_id
1 'polypeptide(L)'
;ILVHSVIRALIPCLGVIELERAFVNISAVIEHIEQQTTDTILALHEEEIHYLSHMVLQNRMDFNFLLAAQGVCAIINTTYCFYVDQSRRIKKDLA
;
A
#
# COMPACT_ATOMS: atom_id res chain seq x y z
N ILE A 1 -5.22 -36.93 23.03
CA ILE A 1 -4.88 -35.70 23.80
C ILE A 1 -4.15 -36.06 25.09
N LEU A 2 -4.73 -36.87 25.98
CA LEU A 2 -4.12 -37.25 27.27
C LEU A 2 -2.73 -37.90 27.15
N VAL A 3 -2.57 -38.87 26.23
CA VAL A 3 -1.30 -39.58 25.99
C VAL A 3 -0.19 -38.65 25.48
N HIS A 4 -0.53 -37.71 24.60
CA HIS A 4 0.42 -36.76 24.00
C HIS A 4 0.95 -35.77 25.05
N SER A 5 0.08 -35.35 25.97
CA SER A 5 0.44 -34.45 27.06
C SER A 5 1.31 -35.14 28.12
N VAL A 6 1.05 -36.43 28.40
CA VAL A 6 1.85 -37.23 29.34
C VAL A 6 3.25 -37.53 28.79
N ILE A 7 3.37 -37.87 27.49
CA ILE A 7 4.67 -38.11 26.84
C ILE A 7 5.52 -36.83 26.84
N ARG A 8 4.91 -35.67 26.56
CA ARG A 8 5.60 -34.37 26.59
C ARG A 8 6.06 -33.98 27.99
N ALA A 9 5.31 -34.35 29.03
CA ALA A 9 5.69 -34.13 30.43
C ALA A 9 6.85 -35.04 30.87
N LEU A 10 6.86 -36.30 30.43
CA LEU A 10 7.89 -37.28 30.77
C LEU A 10 9.19 -37.11 29.96
N ILE A 11 9.10 -36.59 28.73
CA ILE A 11 10.23 -36.34 27.85
C ILE A 11 10.12 -34.90 27.30
N PRO A 12 10.58 -33.90 28.09
CA PRO A 12 10.44 -32.48 27.75
C PRO A 12 11.04 -32.12 26.38
N CYS A 13 12.13 -32.76 25.99
CA CYS A 13 12.83 -32.50 24.73
C CYS A 13 11.94 -32.75 23.50
N LEU A 14 11.03 -33.72 23.54
CA LEU A 14 10.10 -33.97 22.43
C LEU A 14 9.16 -32.78 22.21
N GLY A 15 8.69 -32.16 23.30
CA GLY A 15 7.86 -30.96 23.23
C GLY A 15 8.59 -29.75 22.65
N VAL A 16 9.88 -29.59 22.98
CA VAL A 16 10.71 -28.49 22.44
C VAL A 16 10.91 -28.65 20.94
N ILE A 17 11.23 -29.85 20.46
CA ILE A 17 11.45 -30.12 19.02
C ILE A 17 10.17 -29.87 18.20
N GLU A 18 9.00 -30.30 18.72
CA GLU A 18 7.72 -30.02 18.07
C GLU A 18 7.45 -28.51 17.97
N LEU A 19 7.73 -27.77 19.04
CA LEU A 19 7.55 -26.33 19.09
C LEU A 19 8.52 -25.60 18.15
N GLU A 20 9.79 -25.99 18.11
CA GLU A 20 10.79 -25.40 17.21
C GLU A 20 10.41 -25.60 15.74
N ARG A 21 9.93 -26.79 15.36
CA ARG A 21 9.43 -27.03 13.99
C ARG A 21 8.23 -26.16 13.66
N ALA A 22 7.25 -26.08 14.57
CA ALA A 22 6.07 -25.24 14.38
C ALA A 22 6.47 -23.77 14.25
N PHE A 23 7.43 -23.31 15.06
CA PHE A 23 7.96 -21.96 15.01
C PHE A 23 8.63 -21.66 13.67
N VAL A 24 9.57 -22.50 13.22
CA VAL A 24 10.25 -22.32 11.93
C VAL A 24 9.24 -22.30 10.77
N ASN A 25 8.22 -23.17 10.80
CA ASN A 25 7.19 -23.21 9.78
C ASN A 25 6.34 -21.92 9.75
N ILE A 26 5.95 -21.42 10.92
CA ILE A 26 5.22 -20.14 11.03
C ILE A 26 6.09 -18.98 10.58
N SER A 27 7.37 -18.95 10.97
CA SER A 27 8.31 -17.92 10.54
C SER A 27 8.48 -17.88 9.02
N ALA A 28 8.58 -19.03 8.37
CA ALA A 28 8.66 -19.10 6.90
C ALA A 28 7.40 -18.56 6.22
N VAL A 29 6.21 -18.83 6.78
CA VAL A 29 4.96 -18.27 6.27
C VAL A 29 4.91 -16.76 6.45
N ILE A 30 5.36 -16.24 7.60
CA ILE A 30 5.41 -14.79 7.85
C ILE A 30 6.36 -14.10 6.87
N GLU A 31 7.55 -14.66 6.65
CA GLU A 31 8.52 -14.11 5.70
C GLU A 31 7.96 -14.10 4.27
N HIS A 32 7.25 -15.16 3.87
CA HIS A 32 6.60 -15.20 2.57
C HIS A 32 5.50 -14.13 2.42
N ILE A 33 4.67 -13.94 3.46
CA ILE A 33 3.63 -12.90 3.47
C ILE A 33 4.27 -11.52 3.42
N GLU A 34 5.36 -11.29 4.16
CA GLU A 34 6.09 -10.02 4.14
C GLU A 34 6.61 -9.70 2.75
N GLN A 35 7.27 -10.66 2.09
CA GLN A 35 7.78 -10.51 0.72
C GLN A 35 6.64 -10.19 -0.25
N GLN A 36 5.58 -10.98 -0.25
CA GLN A 36 4.43 -10.77 -1.15
C GLN A 36 3.74 -9.43 -0.91
N THR A 37 3.58 -9.04 0.36
CA THR A 37 2.94 -7.77 0.73
C THR A 37 3.81 -6.60 0.28
N THR A 38 5.13 -6.68 0.50
CA THR A 38 6.07 -5.65 0.09
C THR A 38 6.07 -5.49 -1.43
N ASP A 39 6.20 -6.60 -2.17
CA ASP A 39 6.19 -6.59 -3.63
C ASP A 39 4.88 -6.02 -4.18
N THR A 40 3.74 -6.42 -3.60
CA THR A 40 2.42 -5.90 -4.02
C THR A 40 2.29 -4.41 -3.77
N ILE A 41 2.76 -3.92 -2.61
CA ILE A 41 2.72 -2.49 -2.28
C ILE A 41 3.63 -1.68 -3.21
N LEU A 42 4.83 -2.19 -3.50
CA LEU A 42 5.77 -1.54 -4.41
C LEU A 42 5.20 -1.48 -5.83
N ALA A 43 4.68 -2.60 -6.35
CA ALA A 43 4.05 -2.66 -7.66
C ALA A 43 2.86 -1.70 -7.75
N LEU A 44 1.98 -1.69 -6.74
CA LEU A 44 0.84 -0.76 -6.69
C LEU A 44 1.29 0.71 -6.72
N HIS A 45 2.34 1.04 -5.95
CA HIS A 45 2.84 2.40 -5.86
C HIS A 45 3.47 2.87 -7.18
N GLU A 46 4.32 2.05 -7.78
CA GLU A 46 5.11 2.40 -8.96
C GLU A 46 4.33 2.24 -10.28
N GLU A 47 3.53 1.19 -10.42
CA GLU A 47 2.86 0.88 -11.68
C GLU A 47 1.47 1.52 -11.79
N GLU A 48 0.72 1.60 -10.69
CA GLU A 48 -0.65 2.12 -10.77
C GLU A 48 -0.70 3.59 -10.31
N ILE A 49 -0.26 3.87 -9.08
CA ILE A 49 -0.41 5.20 -8.49
C ILE A 49 0.47 6.22 -9.21
N HIS A 50 1.75 5.90 -9.43
CA HIS A 50 2.68 6.81 -10.07
C HIS A 50 2.28 7.10 -11.53
N TYR A 51 1.95 6.09 -12.34
CA TYR A 51 1.49 6.31 -13.72
C TYR A 51 0.15 7.05 -13.79
N LEU A 52 -0.83 6.69 -12.96
CA LEU A 52 -2.11 7.39 -12.90
C LEU A 52 -1.90 8.87 -12.54
N SER A 53 -1.03 9.16 -11.58
CA SER A 53 -0.73 10.55 -11.19
C SER A 53 -0.14 11.36 -12.35
N HIS A 54 0.76 10.76 -13.14
CA HIS A 54 1.33 11.38 -14.33
C HIS A 54 0.27 11.64 -15.40
N MET A 55 -0.58 10.66 -15.70
CA MET A 55 -1.66 10.81 -16.67
C MET A 55 -2.67 11.89 -16.25
N VAL A 56 -3.06 11.93 -14.98
CA VAL A 56 -4.00 12.95 -14.47
C VAL A 56 -3.38 14.35 -14.54
N LEU A 57 -2.12 14.51 -14.15
CA LEU A 57 -1.43 15.80 -14.24
C LEU A 57 -1.26 16.25 -15.69
N GLN A 58 -0.89 15.34 -16.59
CA GLN A 58 -0.78 15.62 -18.01
C GLN A 58 -2.13 16.04 -18.61
N ASN A 59 -3.18 15.26 -18.40
CA ASN A 59 -4.53 15.59 -18.86
C ASN A 59 -4.96 16.97 -18.34
N ARG A 60 -4.66 17.27 -17.06
CA ARG A 60 -4.98 18.58 -16.49
C ARG A 60 -4.22 19.73 -17.14
N MET A 61 -2.93 19.54 -17.46
CA MET A 61 -2.15 20.55 -18.17
C MET A 61 -2.71 20.80 -19.57
N ASP A 62 -3.05 19.72 -20.30
CA ASP A 62 -3.63 19.81 -21.63
C ASP A 62 -4.98 20.53 -21.60
N PHE A 63 -5.86 20.19 -20.66
CA PHE A 63 -7.11 20.92 -20.48
C PHE A 63 -6.88 22.37 -20.08
N ASN A 64 -5.97 22.68 -19.16
CA ASN A 64 -5.69 24.08 -18.81
C ASN A 64 -5.18 24.87 -20.01
N PHE A 65 -4.36 24.26 -20.87
CA PHE A 65 -3.90 24.86 -22.12
C PHE A 65 -5.06 25.09 -23.09
N LEU A 66 -5.89 24.07 -23.35
CA LEU A 66 -7.07 24.16 -24.22
C LEU A 66 -8.07 25.21 -23.74
N LEU A 67 -8.20 25.36 -22.42
CA LEU A 67 -9.18 26.25 -21.81
C LEU A 67 -8.65 27.68 -21.59
N ALA A 68 -7.35 27.92 -21.86
CA ALA A 68 -6.57 29.16 -22.07
C ALA A 68 -6.81 30.41 -21.18
N ALA A 69 -7.95 30.54 -20.50
CA ALA A 69 -8.42 31.72 -19.79
C ALA A 69 -9.27 31.42 -18.54
N GLN A 70 -9.96 30.26 -18.49
CA GLN A 70 -10.85 29.93 -17.35
C GLN A 70 -10.22 28.89 -16.41
N GLY A 71 -9.25 28.10 -16.88
CA GLY A 71 -8.74 26.92 -16.16
C GLY A 71 -9.82 25.84 -16.01
N VAL A 72 -9.41 24.59 -15.81
CA VAL A 72 -10.37 23.46 -15.70
C VAL A 72 -11.45 23.74 -14.66
N CYS A 73 -11.03 24.20 -13.49
CA CYS A 73 -11.88 24.42 -12.33
C CYS A 73 -13.06 25.37 -12.53
N ALA A 74 -12.84 26.51 -13.19
CA ALA A 74 -13.92 27.48 -13.39
C ALA A 74 -15.01 26.92 -14.32
N ILE A 75 -14.65 25.97 -15.20
CA ILE A 75 -15.58 25.39 -16.16
C ILE A 75 -16.41 24.27 -15.56
N ILE A 76 -15.81 23.40 -14.73
CA ILE A 76 -16.55 22.35 -14.04
C ILE A 76 -17.45 22.87 -12.91
N ASN A 77 -17.43 24.20 -12.63
CA ASN A 77 -18.23 24.87 -11.61
C ASN A 77 -18.19 24.14 -10.25
N THR A 78 -17.04 23.58 -9.94
CA THR A 78 -16.80 22.90 -8.67
C THR A 78 -16.42 23.94 -7.64
N THR A 79 -16.98 23.85 -6.44
CA THR A 79 -16.65 24.76 -5.33
C THR A 79 -15.18 24.71 -4.93
N TYR A 80 -14.43 23.66 -5.30
CA TYR A 80 -13.08 23.42 -4.83
C TYR A 80 -12.11 23.02 -5.92
N CYS A 81 -10.90 23.57 -5.82
CA CYS A 81 -9.80 23.31 -6.73
C CYS A 81 -8.60 22.74 -6.00
N PHE A 82 -8.11 21.61 -6.50
CA PHE A 82 -6.86 21.04 -6.03
C PHE A 82 -5.70 21.67 -6.79
N TYR A 83 -4.57 21.95 -6.17
CA TYR A 83 -3.35 22.39 -6.86
C TYR A 83 -2.13 21.96 -6.06
N VAL A 84 -0.95 21.95 -6.70
CA VAL A 84 0.32 21.66 -6.02
C VAL A 84 0.96 22.99 -5.63
N ASP A 85 1.19 23.19 -4.34
CA ASP A 85 1.87 24.39 -3.86
C ASP A 85 3.40 24.30 -4.01
N GLN A 86 4.12 25.37 -3.63
CA GLN A 86 5.59 25.41 -3.68
C GLN A 86 6.26 24.36 -2.79
N SER A 87 5.56 23.81 -1.79
CA SER A 87 6.03 22.73 -0.93
C SER A 87 5.79 21.33 -1.54
N ARG A 88 5.33 21.27 -2.80
CA ARG A 88 4.93 20.05 -3.52
C ARG A 88 3.80 19.28 -2.82
N ARG A 89 2.96 19.97 -2.05
CA ARG A 89 1.80 19.37 -1.40
C ARG A 89 0.53 19.72 -2.16
N ILE A 90 -0.38 18.76 -2.26
CA ILE A 90 -1.71 18.99 -2.81
C ILE A 90 -2.48 19.84 -1.80
N LYS A 91 -2.89 21.02 -2.22
CA LYS A 91 -3.74 21.96 -1.49
C LYS A 91 -5.09 22.05 -2.17
N LYS A 92 -6.08 22.50 -1.41
CA LYS A 92 -7.45 22.70 -1.85
C LYS A 92 -7.80 24.17 -1.61
N ASP A 93 -8.23 24.87 -2.64
CA ASP A 93 -8.76 26.23 -2.55
C ASP A 93 -10.24 26.29 -2.95
N LEU A 94 -10.91 27.37 -2.60
CA LEU A 94 -12.21 27.71 -3.17
C LEU A 94 -12.00 28.21 -4.60
N ALA A 95 -12.82 27.73 -5.53
CA ALA A 95 -12.76 28.15 -6.94
C ALA A 95 -13.30 29.57 -7.15
#